data_AF-A0A7V9T0B5-F1
#
_entry.id   AF-A0A7V9T0B5-F1
#
_cell.length_a   1.000
_cell.length_b   1.000
_cell.length_c   1.000
_cell.angle_alpha   90.00
_cell.angle_beta   90.00
_cell.angle_gamma   90.00
#
_symmetry.space_group_name_H-M   'P 1'
#
loop_
_entity.id
_entity.type
_entity.pdbx_description
1 polymer ?
#
loop_
_entity_poly.entity_id
_entity_poly.type
_entity_poly.pdbx_seq_one_letter_code
_entity_poly.pdbx_strand_id
1 'polypeptide(L)' 'AAQVTYGDKPLYHYAGDGAPGDVNGQGVGGVWWAVTPDGEKLGAPAGAASSDDSDY' A
#
# COMPACT_ATOMS: atom_id res chain seq x y z
N ALA A 1 11.32 14.81 -11.21
CA ALA A 1 10.20 13.89 -10.93
C ALA A 1 10.04 13.77 -9.42
N ALA A 2 8.83 13.76 -8.88
CA ALA A 2 8.56 13.60 -7.45
C ALA A 2 7.94 12.22 -7.19
N GLN A 3 8.42 11.50 -6.17
CA GLN A 3 7.83 10.24 -5.71
C GLN A 3 6.61 10.57 -4.86
N VAL A 4 5.47 9.91 -5.11
CA VAL A 4 4.33 10.03 -4.21
C VAL A 4 4.64 9.23 -2.95
N THR A 5 4.46 9.86 -1.80
CA THR A 5 4.63 9.24 -0.49
C THR A 5 3.34 9.36 0.32
N TYR A 6 3.09 8.38 1.18
CA TYR A 6 2.03 8.40 2.17
C TYR A 6 2.60 7.91 3.50
N GLY A 7 2.49 8.71 4.57
CA GLY A 7 3.09 8.38 5.87
C GLY A 7 4.58 8.06 5.76
N ASP A 8 5.34 8.90 5.03
CA ASP A 8 6.79 8.75 4.76
C ASP A 8 7.20 7.49 3.97
N LYS A 9 6.23 6.73 3.44
CA LYS A 9 6.47 5.53 2.64
C LYS A 9 6.21 5.80 1.15
N PRO A 10 7.11 5.39 0.23
CA PRO A 10 6.89 5.57 -1.20
C PRO A 10 5.75 4.68 -1.71
N LEU A 11 4.87 5.26 -2.53
CA LEU A 11 3.80 4.54 -3.21
C LEU A 11 4.18 4.24 -4.66
N TYR A 12 3.99 2.99 -5.08
CA TYR A 12 4.26 2.55 -6.45
C TYR A 12 2.96 2.27 -7.21
N HIS A 13 2.91 2.65 -8.48
CA HIS A 13 1.79 2.36 -9.36
C HIS A 13 1.90 0.95 -9.93
N TYR A 14 0.83 0.17 -9.85
CA TYR A 14 0.78 -1.14 -10.46
C TYR A 14 0.26 -1.06 -11.90
N ALA A 15 1.01 -1.59 -12.86
CA ALA A 15 0.69 -1.46 -14.29
C ALA A 15 -0.60 -2.21 -14.71
N GLY A 16 -1.11 -3.14 -13.88
CA GLY A 16 -2.35 -3.86 -14.15
C GLY A 16 -3.61 -3.19 -13.63
N ASP A 17 -3.50 -2.03 -12.96
CA ASP A 17 -4.65 -1.22 -12.57
C ASP A 17 -4.93 -0.20 -13.70
N GLY A 18 -6.09 -0.32 -14.34
CA GLY A 18 -6.42 0.44 -15.56
C GLY A 18 -7.68 1.31 -15.43
N ALA A 19 -8.55 1.00 -14.47
CA ALA A 19 -9.75 1.75 -14.15
C ALA A 19 -9.74 2.24 -12.69
N PRO A 20 -10.47 3.33 -12.38
CA PRO A 20 -10.66 3.76 -11.01
C PRO A 20 -11.25 2.65 -10.14
N GLY A 21 -10.58 2.33 -9.03
CA GLY A 21 -11.00 1.28 -8.10
C GLY A 21 -10.39 -0.10 -8.37
N ASP A 22 -9.62 -0.27 -9.44
CA ASP A 22 -8.84 -1.49 -9.65
C ASP A 22 -7.80 -1.68 -8.54
N VAL A 23 -7.68 -2.91 -8.06
CA VAL A 23 -6.69 -3.36 -7.07
C VAL A 23 -6.06 -4.68 -7.52
N ASN A 24 -5.85 -4.83 -8.84
CA ASN A 24 -5.33 -6.04 -9.46
C ASN A 24 -3.89 -6.35 -9.02
N GLY A 25 -3.17 -5.33 -8.54
CA GLY A 25 -1.83 -5.48 -7.96
C GLY A 25 -1.80 -6.07 -6.56
N GLN A 26 -2.94 -6.12 -5.86
CA GLN A 26 -3.02 -6.61 -4.49
C GLN A 26 -2.54 -8.06 -4.39
N GLY A 27 -1.53 -8.30 -3.55
CA GLY A 27 -0.95 -9.62 -3.30
C GLY A 27 -0.05 -10.15 -4.42
N VAL A 28 0.19 -9.40 -5.50
CA VAL A 28 1.04 -9.85 -6.60
C VAL A 28 2.46 -10.09 -6.08
N GLY A 29 2.96 -11.32 -6.28
CA GLY A 29 4.28 -11.74 -5.80
C GLY A 29 4.45 -11.71 -4.27
N GLY A 30 3.37 -11.55 -3.49
CA GLY A 30 3.42 -11.43 -2.03
C GLY A 30 4.01 -10.11 -1.50
N VAL A 31 4.38 -9.19 -2.37
CA VAL A 31 5.09 -7.94 -2.02
C VAL A 31 4.30 -6.68 -2.39
N TRP A 32 3.32 -6.79 -3.29
CA TRP A 32 2.48 -5.67 -3.70
C TRP A 32 1.21 -5.60 -2.86
N TRP A 33 0.94 -4.44 -2.27
CA TRP A 33 -0.23 -4.23 -1.42
C TRP A 33 -0.84 -2.85 -1.63
N ALA A 34 -2.16 -2.78 -1.82
CA ALA A 34 -2.90 -1.53 -1.81
C ALA A 34 -2.96 -0.97 -0.38
N VAL A 35 -3.07 0.36 -0.26
CA VAL A 35 -3.20 1.05 1.03
C VAL A 35 -4.58 1.69 1.19
N THR A 36 -5.11 1.68 2.41
CA THR A 36 -6.30 2.43 2.79
C THR A 36 -5.97 3.93 2.86
N PRO A 37 -6.98 4.82 2.94
CA PRO A 37 -6.75 6.25 3.16
C PRO A 37 -6.02 6.58 4.47
N ASP A 38 -5.94 5.63 5.40
CA ASP A 38 -5.20 5.71 6.66
C ASP A 38 -3.75 5.20 6.53
N GLY A 39 -3.36 4.72 5.34
CA GLY A 39 -2.03 4.19 5.05
C GLY A 39 -1.82 2.74 5.44
N GLU A 40 -2.86 2.06 5.89
CA GLU A 40 -2.77 0.65 6.25
C GLU A 40 -2.87 -0.24 5.02
N LYS A 41 -2.27 -1.42 5.09
CA LYS A 41 -2.45 -2.44 4.06
C LYS A 41 -3.92 -2.82 3.94
N LEU A 42 -4.48 -2.69 2.74
CA LEU A 42 -5.86 -3.07 2.43
C LEU A 42 -6.08 -4.55 2.77
N GLY A 43 -7.09 -4.84 3.60
CA GLY A 43 -7.43 -6.21 4.02
C GLY A 43 -6.64 -6.74 5.22
N ALA A 44 -5.78 -5.94 5.87
CA ALA A 44 -5.27 -6.28 7.20
C ALA A 44 -6.44 -6.34 8.21
N PRO A 45 -6.47 -7.31 9.16
CA PRO A 45 -7.44 -7.27 10.23
C PRO A 45 -7.25 -5.97 11.02
N ALA A 46 -8.36 -5.31 11.38
CA ALA A 46 -8.45 -3.95 11.94
C ALA A 46 -7.80 -3.73 13.34
N GLY A 47 -6.76 -4.49 13.67
CA GLY A 47 -5.97 -4.36 14.90
C GLY A 47 -4.52 -4.84 14.76
N ALA A 48 -4.02 -5.12 13.55
CA ALA A 48 -2.64 -5.58 13.34
C ALA A 48 -1.64 -4.43 13.08
N ALA A 49 -2.10 -3.18 12.93
CA ALA A 49 -1.24 -2.02 12.73
C ALA A 49 -0.95 -1.31 14.07
N SER A 50 -0.22 -1.99 14.96
CA SER A 50 0.52 -1.31 16.03
C SER A 50 1.73 -2.15 16.44
N SER A 51 2.71 -2.20 15.56
CA SER A 51 4.10 -2.35 15.98
C SER A 51 4.92 -1.42 15.11
N ASP A 52 5.26 -0.27 15.68
CA ASP A 52 6.37 0.60 15.27
C ASP A 52 7.47 -0.21 14.58
N ASP A 53 7.62 -0.03 13.28
CA ASP A 53 8.87 -0.37 12.59
C ASP A 53 9.69 0.92 12.55
N SER A 54 10.32 1.20 13.68
CA SER A 54 11.25 2.31 13.86
C SER A 54 12.63 1.85 13.41
N ASP A 55 12.78 1.54 12.12
CA ASP A 55 14.07 1.24 11.48
C ASP A 55 13.98 1.43 9.95
N TYR A 56 13.61 2.63 9.48
CA TYR A 56 14.02 3.15 8.15
C TYR A 56 13.96 4.67 8.08
#